data_AF-A0A1B6F2G6-F1
#
_entry.id   AF-A0A1B6F2G6-F1
#
_cell.length_a   1.000
_cell.length_b   1.000
_cell.length_c   1.000
_cell.angle_alpha   90.00
_cell.angle_beta   90.00
_cell.angle_gamma   90.00
#
_symmetry.space_group_name_H-M   'P 1'
#
loop_
_entity.id
_entity.type
_entity.pdbx_description
1 polymer ?
#
loop_
_entity_poly.entity_id
_entity_poly.type
_entity_poly.pdbx_seq_one_letter_code
_entity_poly.pdbx_strand_id
1 'polypeptide(L)'
;MTPIGEWGSLRLRTRYLHDLIMPKEEYSPMQQLILDPSLEAVRALADLCHLDRMPLATSLLRIFRHERKEADLLKTLNDAEIEKEEETSTLFRAASLTTTLMDLYMKSVCTDFLHSALRSTIVKLLETKQSCELNPNKMESPEDACNNAEFLLQVLDEVTHSIFLSAEACPKTVRYICGCLQRCVV
;
A
#
# COMPACT_ATOMS: atom_id res chain seq x y z
N MET A 1 -34.20 -54.67 -19.19
CA MET A 1 -33.55 -54.32 -17.92
C MET A 1 -32.25 -53.59 -18.24
N THR A 2 -32.23 -52.27 -18.09
CA THR A 2 -31.00 -51.47 -18.22
C THR A 2 -30.36 -51.34 -16.85
N PRO A 3 -29.04 -51.61 -16.69
CA PRO A 3 -28.39 -51.51 -15.39
C PRO A 3 -28.30 -50.03 -15.02
N ILE A 4 -28.97 -49.66 -13.94
CA ILE A 4 -28.86 -48.33 -13.33
C ILE A 4 -27.46 -48.29 -12.70
N GLY A 5 -26.48 -47.78 -13.44
CA GLY A 5 -25.14 -47.51 -12.90
C GLY A 5 -25.22 -46.44 -11.80
N GLU A 6 -24.37 -46.53 -10.79
CA GLU A 6 -24.19 -45.47 -9.79
C GLU A 6 -23.42 -44.30 -10.45
N TRP A 7 -24.16 -43.44 -11.15
CA TRP A 7 -23.64 -42.15 -11.61
C TRP A 7 -23.45 -41.30 -10.34
N GLY A 8 -22.20 -41.15 -9.90
CA GLY A 8 -21.83 -40.49 -8.63
C GLY A 8 -22.47 -39.10 -8.42
N SER A 9 -22.33 -38.54 -7.22
CA SER A 9 -23.02 -37.30 -6.84
C SER A 9 -22.24 -36.03 -7.20
N LEU A 10 -22.97 -35.01 -7.67
CA LEU A 10 -22.44 -33.66 -7.92
C LEU A 10 -23.03 -32.69 -6.89
N ARG A 11 -22.18 -32.09 -6.05
CA ARG A 11 -22.60 -31.03 -5.12
C ARG A 11 -22.28 -29.66 -5.69
N LEU A 12 -23.32 -28.96 -6.14
CA LEU A 12 -23.20 -27.60 -6.62
C LEU A 12 -23.44 -26.59 -5.49
N ARG A 13 -22.62 -25.54 -5.44
CA ARG A 13 -22.88 -24.35 -4.63
C ARG A 13 -22.89 -23.14 -5.56
N THR A 14 -24.07 -22.60 -5.82
CA THR A 14 -24.28 -21.43 -6.68
C THR A 14 -24.64 -20.20 -5.85
N ARG A 15 -24.14 -19.03 -6.26
CA ARG A 15 -24.55 -17.72 -5.72
C ARG A 15 -24.90 -16.82 -6.91
N TYR A 16 -26.11 -16.27 -6.90
CA TYR A 16 -26.55 -15.26 -7.86
C TYR A 16 -26.64 -13.91 -7.12
N LEU A 17 -26.00 -12.88 -7.66
CA LEU A 17 -26.04 -11.50 -7.18
C LEU A 17 -26.50 -10.63 -8.35
N HIS A 18 -27.54 -9.83 -8.12
CA HIS A 18 -28.06 -8.89 -9.10
C HIS A 18 -27.84 -7.47 -8.58
N ASP A 19 -26.74 -6.85 -9.01
CA ASP A 19 -26.36 -5.49 -8.62
C ASP A 19 -26.80 -4.50 -9.70
N LEU A 20 -27.65 -3.54 -9.33
CA LEU A 20 -28.09 -2.46 -10.22
C LEU A 20 -27.23 -1.22 -9.97
N ILE A 21 -26.48 -0.79 -10.98
CA ILE A 21 -25.73 0.48 -10.96
C ILE A 21 -26.59 1.54 -11.66
N MET A 22 -26.91 2.63 -10.95
CA MET A 22 -27.70 3.74 -11.50
C MET A 22 -26.86 4.59 -12.48
N PRO A 23 -27.48 5.44 -13.31
CA PRO A 23 -26.75 6.45 -14.07
C PRO A 23 -25.90 7.35 -13.18
N LYS A 24 -24.80 7.90 -13.72
CA LYS A 24 -23.83 8.70 -12.96
C LYS A 24 -24.50 9.89 -12.25
N GLU A 25 -25.49 10.48 -12.90
CA GLU A 25 -26.19 11.68 -12.48
C GLU A 25 -26.85 11.50 -11.10
N GLU A 26 -27.38 10.30 -10.83
CA GLU A 26 -28.01 9.95 -9.56
C GLU A 26 -27.03 9.95 -8.37
N TYR A 27 -25.73 9.78 -8.64
CA TYR A 27 -24.68 9.80 -7.61
C TYR A 27 -24.08 11.19 -7.41
N SER A 28 -24.46 12.20 -8.20
CA SER A 28 -23.85 13.54 -8.14
C SER A 28 -23.93 14.18 -6.75
N PRO A 29 -25.06 14.12 -6.01
CA PRO A 29 -25.12 14.69 -4.66
C PRO A 29 -24.16 14.01 -3.69
N MET A 30 -24.04 12.68 -3.76
CA MET A 30 -23.09 11.92 -2.94
C MET A 30 -21.65 12.23 -3.32
N GLN A 31 -21.37 12.36 -4.63
CA GLN A 31 -20.04 12.72 -5.11
C GLN A 31 -19.63 14.12 -4.61
N GLN A 32 -20.53 15.10 -4.65
CA GLN A 32 -20.29 16.44 -4.12
C GLN A 32 -20.00 16.41 -2.62
N LEU A 33 -20.76 15.63 -1.84
CA LEU A 33 -20.53 15.48 -0.41
C LEU A 33 -19.16 14.85 -0.09
N ILE A 34 -18.75 13.83 -0.85
CA ILE A 34 -17.46 13.15 -0.66
C ILE A 34 -16.29 14.04 -1.06
N LEU A 35 -16.43 14.82 -2.14
CA LEU A 35 -15.38 15.69 -2.70
C LEU A 35 -15.35 17.09 -2.08
N ASP A 36 -16.16 17.34 -1.05
CA ASP A 36 -16.16 18.61 -0.35
C ASP A 36 -14.76 18.90 0.23
N PRO A 37 -14.21 20.11 0.07
CA PRO A 37 -12.85 20.44 0.53
C PRO A 37 -12.62 20.25 2.03
N SER A 38 -13.66 20.32 2.86
CA SER A 38 -13.55 20.08 4.31
C SER A 38 -13.25 18.61 4.65
N LEU A 39 -13.58 17.69 3.73
CA LEU A 39 -13.53 16.24 3.93
C LEU A 39 -14.28 15.74 5.17
N GLU A 40 -15.27 16.49 5.68
CA GLU A 40 -16.04 16.10 6.87
C GLU A 40 -16.69 14.72 6.72
N ALA A 41 -17.30 14.45 5.55
CA ALA A 41 -17.89 13.15 5.27
C ALA A 41 -16.84 12.02 5.25
N VAL A 42 -15.65 12.29 4.70
CA VAL A 42 -14.56 11.31 4.66
C VAL A 42 -14.01 11.04 6.06
N ARG A 43 -13.86 12.08 6.89
CA ARG A 43 -13.42 11.95 8.29
C ARG A 43 -14.42 11.16 9.11
N ALA A 44 -15.71 11.46 8.98
CA ALA A 44 -16.77 10.69 9.63
C ALA A 44 -16.77 9.21 9.20
N LEU A 45 -16.55 8.92 7.91
CA LEU A 45 -16.40 7.54 7.43
C LEU A 45 -15.14 6.87 7.98
N ALA A 46 -14.03 7.59 8.14
CA ALA A 46 -12.80 7.07 8.73
C ALA A 46 -13.01 6.61 10.17
N ASP A 47 -13.78 7.38 10.94
CA ASP A 47 -14.12 7.10 12.33
C ASP A 47 -15.16 5.97 12.48
N LEU A 48 -16.05 5.76 11.50
CA LEU A 48 -17.07 4.71 11.56
C LEU A 48 -16.59 3.37 10.99
N CYS A 49 -15.81 3.39 9.90
CA CYS A 49 -15.50 2.19 9.10
C CYS A 49 -14.22 1.47 9.55
N HIS A 50 -14.02 1.25 10.84
CA HIS A 50 -12.78 0.62 11.33
C HIS A 50 -12.55 -0.81 10.85
N LEU A 51 -13.61 -1.58 10.53
CA LEU A 51 -13.52 -2.97 10.05
C LEU A 51 -13.37 -3.05 8.52
N ASP A 52 -13.86 -2.06 7.78
CA ASP A 52 -13.92 -2.03 6.31
C ASP A 52 -13.04 -0.92 5.71
N ARG A 53 -11.92 -0.59 6.37
CA ARG A 53 -11.00 0.48 5.92
C ARG A 53 -10.45 0.25 4.51
N MET A 54 -10.14 -1.00 4.16
CA MET A 54 -9.57 -1.33 2.84
C MET A 54 -10.55 -1.06 1.67
N PRO A 55 -11.80 -1.56 1.70
CA PRO A 55 -12.82 -1.18 0.72
C PRO A 55 -13.08 0.33 0.65
N LEU A 56 -13.16 1.00 1.81
CA LEU A 56 -13.38 2.44 1.87
C LEU A 56 -12.22 3.21 1.23
N ALA A 57 -10.98 2.94 1.63
CA ALA A 57 -9.78 3.58 1.08
C ALA A 57 -9.66 3.36 -0.43
N THR A 58 -9.94 2.14 -0.90
CA THR A 58 -9.93 1.82 -2.33
C THR A 58 -10.96 2.65 -3.11
N SER A 59 -12.16 2.80 -2.55
CA SER A 59 -13.27 3.53 -3.17
C SER A 59 -13.00 5.04 -3.20
N LEU A 60 -12.58 5.61 -2.06
CA LEU A 60 -12.19 7.01 -1.95
C LEU A 60 -11.03 7.33 -2.90
N LEU A 61 -9.97 6.53 -2.90
CA LEU A 61 -8.83 6.79 -3.78
C LEU A 61 -9.24 6.77 -5.26
N ARG A 62 -10.14 5.87 -5.67
CA ARG A 62 -10.67 5.85 -7.05
C ARG A 62 -11.47 7.11 -7.39
N ILE A 63 -12.35 7.54 -6.49
CA ILE A 63 -13.17 8.75 -6.67
C ILE A 63 -12.26 9.99 -6.79
N PHE A 64 -11.35 10.19 -5.84
CA PHE A 64 -10.48 11.36 -5.82
C PHE A 64 -9.49 11.39 -6.98
N ARG A 65 -8.95 10.23 -7.39
CA ARG A 65 -8.09 10.14 -8.58
C ARG A 65 -8.83 10.44 -9.87
N HIS A 66 -10.08 10.01 -10.00
CA HIS A 66 -10.91 10.34 -11.17
C HIS A 66 -11.04 11.86 -11.33
N GLU A 67 -11.14 12.57 -10.20
CA GLU A 67 -11.30 14.03 -10.12
C GLU A 67 -9.97 14.80 -9.97
N ARG A 68 -8.82 14.10 -10.02
CA ARG A 68 -7.46 14.66 -9.86
C ARG A 68 -7.22 15.39 -8.53
N LYS A 69 -7.90 14.97 -7.47
CA LYS A 69 -7.85 15.52 -6.10
C LYS A 69 -7.16 14.59 -5.10
N GLU A 70 -6.43 13.57 -5.56
CA GLU A 70 -5.76 12.61 -4.69
C GLU A 70 -4.72 13.25 -3.76
N ALA A 71 -4.03 14.30 -4.23
CA ALA A 71 -3.05 15.01 -3.42
C ALA A 71 -3.72 15.77 -2.27
N ASP A 72 -4.87 16.40 -2.53
CA ASP A 72 -5.65 17.14 -1.53
C ASP A 72 -6.23 16.19 -0.47
N LEU A 73 -6.76 15.03 -0.89
CA LEU A 73 -7.23 13.99 0.02
C LEU A 73 -6.13 13.54 0.97
N LEU A 74 -4.99 13.13 0.41
CA LEU A 74 -3.89 12.58 1.19
C LEU A 74 -3.27 13.64 2.09
N LYS A 75 -3.09 14.87 1.61
CA LYS A 75 -2.56 15.98 2.41
C LYS A 75 -3.48 16.27 3.60
N THR A 76 -4.78 16.48 3.37
CA THR A 76 -5.72 16.87 4.44
C THR A 76 -5.90 15.78 5.49
N LEU A 77 -5.86 14.50 5.11
CA LEU A 77 -5.91 13.39 6.07
C LEU A 77 -4.59 13.23 6.82
N ASN A 78 -3.44 13.40 6.15
CA ASN A 78 -2.14 13.39 6.82
C ASN A 78 -2.02 14.52 7.84
N ASP A 79 -2.48 15.73 7.50
CA ASP A 79 -2.48 16.88 8.43
C ASP A 79 -3.36 16.57 9.66
N ALA A 80 -4.55 15.99 9.45
CA ALA A 80 -5.44 15.61 10.55
C ALA A 80 -4.86 14.49 11.43
N GLU A 81 -4.10 13.56 10.86
CA GLU A 81 -3.41 12.51 11.62
C GLU A 81 -2.31 13.11 12.50
N ILE A 82 -1.54 14.07 11.98
CA ILE A 82 -0.50 14.79 12.72
C ILE A 82 -1.12 15.61 13.86
N GLU A 83 -2.22 16.32 13.61
CA GLU A 83 -2.92 17.12 14.63
C GLU A 83 -3.48 16.26 15.78
N LYS A 84 -3.79 14.98 15.51
CA LYS A 84 -4.35 14.04 16.49
C LYS A 84 -3.28 13.33 17.32
N GLU A 85 -2.06 13.21 16.80
CA GLU A 85 -0.98 12.48 17.46
C GLU A 85 -0.26 13.37 18.48
N GLU A 86 -0.22 12.94 19.74
CA GLU A 86 0.47 13.68 20.82
C GLU A 86 1.98 13.43 20.83
N GLU A 87 2.41 12.26 20.37
CA GLU A 87 3.79 11.79 20.48
C GLU A 87 4.39 11.50 19.09
N THR A 88 5.45 12.23 18.75
CA THR A 88 6.10 12.10 17.43
C THR A 88 6.63 10.70 17.15
N SER A 89 6.99 9.94 18.18
CA SER A 89 7.52 8.58 18.04
C SER A 89 6.48 7.52 17.62
N THR A 90 5.17 7.83 17.77
CA THR A 90 4.04 6.96 17.39
C THR A 90 3.36 7.37 16.08
N LEU A 91 3.71 8.54 15.54
CA LEU A 91 3.14 9.11 14.32
C LEU A 91 3.18 8.12 13.13
N PHE A 92 2.03 7.92 12.48
CA PHE A 92 1.81 7.00 11.36
C PHE A 92 2.16 5.52 11.61
N ARG A 93 2.32 5.10 12.88
CA ARG A 93 2.57 3.67 13.21
C ARG A 93 1.28 2.86 13.33
N ALA A 94 0.17 3.53 13.65
CA ALA A 94 -1.13 2.88 13.75
C ALA A 94 -1.74 2.64 12.36
N ALA A 95 -2.48 1.53 12.24
CA ALA A 95 -3.29 1.27 11.06
C ALA A 95 -4.53 2.18 11.07
N SER A 96 -4.54 3.22 10.25
CA SER A 96 -5.62 4.18 10.09
C SER A 96 -6.09 4.24 8.63
N LEU A 97 -7.18 4.96 8.36
CA LEU A 97 -7.61 5.19 6.97
C LEU A 97 -6.51 5.95 6.20
N THR A 98 -5.85 6.91 6.86
CA THR A 98 -4.77 7.72 6.32
C THR A 98 -3.59 6.88 5.87
N THR A 99 -3.05 6.01 6.74
CA THR A 99 -1.94 5.12 6.38
C THR A 99 -2.32 4.13 5.29
N THR A 100 -3.56 3.61 5.33
CA THR A 100 -4.10 2.73 4.29
C THR A 100 -4.18 3.43 2.91
N LEU A 101 -4.64 4.68 2.88
CA LEU A 101 -4.74 5.46 1.63
C LEU A 101 -3.35 5.78 1.06
N MET A 102 -2.39 6.14 1.92
CA MET A 102 -1.00 6.36 1.53
C MET A 102 -0.38 5.11 0.92
N ASP A 103 -0.58 3.93 1.54
CA ASP A 103 -0.09 2.65 1.03
C ASP A 103 -0.68 2.31 -0.35
N LEU A 104 -2.01 2.41 -0.48
CA LEU A 104 -2.71 2.15 -1.75
C LEU A 104 -2.26 3.12 -2.84
N TYR A 105 -2.09 4.40 -2.48
CA TYR A 105 -1.66 5.40 -3.43
C TYR A 105 -0.23 5.14 -3.91
N MET A 106 0.74 4.99 -2.99
CA MET A 106 2.13 4.70 -3.36
C MET A 106 2.24 3.41 -4.17
N LYS A 107 1.52 2.35 -3.78
CA LYS A 107 1.46 1.10 -4.57
C LYS A 107 1.01 1.33 -6.01
N SER A 108 0.13 2.30 -6.23
CA SER A 108 -0.47 2.58 -7.54
C SER A 108 0.35 3.52 -8.43
N VAL A 109 1.34 4.25 -7.90
CA VAL A 109 2.14 5.23 -8.66
C VAL A 109 3.65 5.03 -8.57
N CYS A 110 4.16 4.33 -7.55
CA CYS A 110 5.59 4.16 -7.32
C CYS A 110 6.20 2.91 -7.99
N THR A 111 5.47 2.23 -8.87
CA THR A 111 5.97 1.01 -9.54
C THR A 111 7.28 1.26 -10.28
N ASP A 112 7.39 2.35 -11.02
CA ASP A 112 8.61 2.69 -11.78
C ASP A 112 9.78 3.04 -10.85
N PHE A 113 9.51 3.76 -9.75
CA PHE A 113 10.50 4.02 -8.71
C PHE A 113 11.04 2.73 -8.11
N LEU A 114 10.15 1.80 -7.72
CA LEU A 114 10.55 0.50 -7.16
C LEU A 114 11.32 -0.34 -8.17
N HIS A 115 10.95 -0.30 -9.45
CA HIS A 115 11.68 -1.00 -10.49
C HIS A 115 13.08 -0.41 -10.71
N SER A 116 13.21 0.92 -10.73
CA SER A 116 14.50 1.59 -10.83
C SER A 116 15.40 1.29 -9.63
N ALA A 117 14.83 1.32 -8.42
CA ALA A 117 15.59 1.21 -7.17
C ALA A 117 15.96 -0.21 -6.77
N LEU A 118 15.13 -1.22 -7.07
CA LEU A 118 15.25 -2.54 -6.44
C LEU A 118 15.28 -3.71 -7.43
N ARG A 119 14.79 -3.54 -8.67
CA ARG A 119 14.58 -4.70 -9.57
C ARG A 119 15.88 -5.43 -9.89
N SER A 120 16.93 -4.70 -10.25
CA SER A 120 18.23 -5.28 -10.60
C SER A 120 18.80 -6.08 -9.43
N THR A 121 18.81 -5.50 -8.23
CA THR A 121 19.32 -6.14 -7.02
C THR A 121 18.51 -7.37 -6.64
N ILE A 122 17.18 -7.31 -6.69
CA ILE A 122 16.31 -8.48 -6.43
C ILE A 122 16.59 -9.61 -7.43
N VAL A 123 16.70 -9.31 -8.73
CA VAL A 123 16.98 -10.33 -9.74
C VAL A 123 18.34 -11.00 -9.49
N LYS A 124 19.38 -10.21 -9.18
CA LYS A 124 20.70 -10.76 -8.82
C LYS A 124 20.61 -11.67 -7.58
N LEU A 125 19.86 -11.25 -6.55
CA LEU A 125 19.70 -12.04 -5.34
C LEU A 125 19.00 -13.37 -5.59
N LEU A 126 18.01 -13.40 -6.48
CA LEU A 126 17.31 -14.65 -6.86
C LEU A 126 18.23 -15.64 -7.57
N GLU A 127 19.29 -15.16 -8.24
CA GLU A 127 20.30 -15.99 -8.92
C GLU A 127 21.48 -16.35 -8.01
N THR A 128 21.61 -15.67 -6.87
CA THR A 128 22.74 -15.84 -5.94
C THR A 128 22.50 -17.02 -4.99
N LYS A 129 23.55 -17.83 -4.77
CA LYS A 129 23.52 -18.96 -3.83
C LYS A 129 24.08 -18.63 -2.44
N GLN A 130 24.72 -17.46 -2.29
CA GLN A 130 25.31 -17.02 -1.03
C GLN A 130 24.21 -16.73 0.01
N SER A 131 24.40 -17.24 1.23
CA SER A 131 23.50 -16.99 2.34
C SER A 131 23.78 -15.65 3.01
N CYS A 132 22.75 -15.06 3.62
CA CYS A 132 22.85 -13.91 4.53
C CYS A 132 22.46 -14.30 5.97
N GLU A 133 22.36 -15.60 6.30
CA GLU A 133 21.96 -16.05 7.63
C GLU A 133 23.05 -15.75 8.66
N LEU A 134 22.67 -15.07 9.73
CA LEU A 134 23.57 -14.69 10.83
C LEU A 134 23.15 -15.31 12.16
N ASN A 135 22.01 -16.01 12.20
CA ASN A 135 21.59 -16.76 13.38
C ASN A 135 22.45 -18.03 13.51
N PRO A 136 23.24 -18.17 14.59
CA PRO A 136 24.11 -19.34 14.78
C PRO A 136 23.37 -20.68 14.78
N ASN A 137 22.09 -20.68 15.15
CA ASN A 137 21.28 -21.90 15.20
C ASN A 137 20.69 -22.33 13.85
N LYS A 138 20.84 -21.50 12.81
CA LYS A 138 20.32 -21.75 11.47
C LYS A 138 21.41 -21.84 10.39
N MET A 139 22.65 -21.50 10.74
CA MET A 139 23.79 -21.62 9.84
C MET A 139 24.22 -23.07 9.71
N GLU A 140 24.65 -23.46 8.50
CA GLU A 140 25.22 -24.78 8.22
C GLU A 140 26.59 -24.93 8.88
N SER A 141 27.41 -23.87 8.83
CA SER A 141 28.70 -23.78 9.50
C SER A 141 28.87 -22.41 10.19
N PRO A 142 29.40 -22.35 11.44
CA PRO A 142 29.79 -21.09 12.07
C PRO A 142 30.87 -20.32 11.32
N GLU A 143 31.68 -21.00 10.50
CA GLU A 143 32.74 -20.38 9.69
C GLU A 143 32.18 -19.49 8.58
N ASP A 144 30.92 -19.71 8.17
CA ASP A 144 30.25 -18.91 7.14
C ASP A 144 29.79 -17.54 7.66
N ALA A 145 29.79 -17.31 8.97
CA ALA A 145 29.25 -16.09 9.57
C ALA A 145 29.92 -14.82 9.02
N CYS A 146 31.23 -14.86 8.80
CA CYS A 146 31.97 -13.73 8.23
C CYS A 146 31.55 -13.47 6.78
N ASN A 147 31.52 -14.52 5.95
CA ASN A 147 31.13 -14.43 4.54
C ASN A 147 29.67 -13.98 4.38
N ASN A 148 28.75 -14.49 5.21
CA ASN A 148 27.33 -14.11 5.20
C ASN A 148 27.15 -12.64 5.61
N ALA A 149 27.91 -12.16 6.59
CA ALA A 149 27.87 -10.77 7.03
C ALA A 149 28.42 -9.83 5.95
N GLU A 150 29.56 -10.17 5.34
CA GLU A 150 30.14 -9.39 4.24
C GLU A 150 29.18 -9.31 3.04
N PHE A 151 28.59 -10.44 2.65
CA PHE A 151 27.61 -10.47 1.57
C PHE A 151 26.35 -9.66 1.91
N LEU A 152 25.81 -9.80 3.12
CA LEU A 152 24.66 -9.02 3.57
C LEU A 152 24.95 -7.52 3.51
N LEU A 153 26.11 -7.08 4.00
CA LEU A 153 26.53 -5.67 3.96
C LEU A 153 26.65 -5.17 2.51
N GLN A 154 27.26 -5.96 1.62
CA GLN A 154 27.36 -5.63 0.20
C GLN A 154 25.98 -5.42 -0.43
N VAL A 155 25.01 -6.30 -0.12
CA VAL A 155 23.64 -6.19 -0.62
C VAL A 155 22.95 -4.94 -0.07
N LEU A 156 23.12 -4.66 1.22
CA LEU A 156 22.54 -3.46 1.86
C LEU A 156 23.11 -2.17 1.27
N ASP A 157 24.41 -2.13 0.99
CA ASP A 157 25.05 -0.99 0.33
C ASP A 157 24.52 -0.82 -1.10
N GLU A 158 24.39 -1.89 -1.88
CA GLU A 158 23.84 -1.83 -3.24
C GLU A 158 22.39 -1.35 -3.25
N VAL A 159 21.53 -1.89 -2.37
CA VAL A 159 20.13 -1.48 -2.23
C VAL A 159 20.04 0.00 -1.84
N THR A 160 20.78 0.41 -0.81
CA THR A 160 20.75 1.77 -0.29
C THR A 160 21.21 2.77 -1.35
N HIS A 161 22.33 2.48 -2.01
CA HIS A 161 22.86 3.32 -3.08
C HIS A 161 21.87 3.44 -4.26
N SER A 162 21.27 2.33 -4.67
CA SER A 162 20.30 2.33 -5.78
C SER A 162 19.02 3.11 -5.46
N ILE A 163 18.52 3.03 -4.22
CA ILE A 163 17.39 3.83 -3.75
C ILE A 163 17.70 5.33 -3.88
N PHE A 164 18.86 5.78 -3.41
CA PHE A 164 19.25 7.19 -3.46
C PHE A 164 19.45 7.69 -4.90
N LEU A 165 20.04 6.87 -5.78
CA LEU A 165 20.20 7.23 -7.20
C LEU A 165 18.86 7.25 -7.98
N SER A 166 17.84 6.56 -7.48
CA SER A 166 16.52 6.48 -8.11
C SER A 166 15.56 7.58 -7.66
N ALA A 167 16.01 8.59 -6.90
CA ALA A 167 15.14 9.64 -6.36
C ALA A 167 14.31 10.38 -7.42
N GLU A 168 14.85 10.56 -8.63
CA GLU A 168 14.13 11.21 -9.74
C GLU A 168 13.03 10.36 -10.36
N ALA A 169 13.06 9.03 -10.17
CA ALA A 169 11.96 8.15 -10.58
C ALA A 169 10.76 8.22 -9.62
N CYS A 170 10.92 8.84 -8.43
CA CYS A 170 9.83 9.01 -7.48
C CYS A 170 8.77 10.00 -8.03
N PRO A 171 7.48 9.62 -8.08
CA PRO A 171 6.42 10.46 -8.61
C PRO A 171 6.36 11.83 -7.93
N LYS A 172 6.23 12.90 -8.74
CA LYS A 172 6.18 14.29 -8.24
C LYS A 172 5.09 14.51 -7.19
N THR A 173 3.93 13.86 -7.34
CA THR A 173 2.84 13.97 -6.37
C THR A 173 3.19 13.34 -5.02
N VAL A 174 3.92 12.22 -5.01
CA VAL A 174 4.42 11.61 -3.76
C VAL A 174 5.48 12.50 -3.13
N ARG A 175 6.42 13.04 -3.91
CA ARG A 175 7.41 14.04 -3.44
C ARG A 175 6.72 15.26 -2.82
N TYR A 176 5.64 15.75 -3.43
CA TYR A 176 4.84 16.85 -2.90
C TYR A 176 4.20 16.49 -1.55
N ILE A 177 3.53 15.34 -1.45
CA ILE A 177 2.89 14.89 -0.20
C ILE A 177 3.93 14.71 0.92
N CYS A 178 5.07 14.07 0.63
CA CYS A 178 6.18 13.94 1.58
C CYS A 178 6.74 15.32 1.98
N GLY A 179 6.83 16.27 1.04
CA GLY A 179 7.23 17.64 1.34
C GLY A 179 6.23 18.39 2.21
N CYS A 180 4.92 18.12 2.09
CA CYS A 180 3.92 18.62 3.03
C CYS A 180 4.11 18.02 4.42
N LEU A 181 4.25 16.70 4.52
CA LEU A 181 4.53 16.01 5.78
C LEU A 181 5.76 16.58 6.49
N GLN A 182 6.86 16.79 5.77
CA GLN A 182 8.09 17.37 6.33
C GLN A 182 7.88 18.77 6.91
N ARG A 183 6.91 19.57 6.45
CA ARG A 183 6.67 20.92 6.99
C ARG A 183 5.75 20.89 8.21
N CYS A 184 4.88 19.89 8.32
CA CYS A 184 3.91 19.78 9.40
C CYS A 184 4.49 19.14 10.67
N VAL A 185 5.60 18.39 10.55
CA VAL A 185 6.24 17.65 11.67
C VAL A 185 7.48 18.39 12.24
N VAL A 186 7.72 19.64 11.84
CA VAL A 186 8.85 20.47 12.31
C VAL A 186 8.42 21.41 13.43
#